data_AF-X1MYM8-F1
#
_entry.id   AF-X1MYM8-F1
#
_cell.length_a   1.000
_cell.length_b   1.000
_cell.length_c   1.000
_cell.angle_alpha   90.00
_cell.angle_beta   90.00
_cell.angle_gamma   90.00
#
_symmetry.space_group_name_H-M   'P 1'
#
loop_
_entity.id
_entity.type
_entity.pdbx_description
1 polymer ?
#
loop_
_entity_poly.entity_id
_entity_poly.type
_entity_poly.pdbx_seq_one_letter_code
_entity_poly.pdbx_strand_id
1 'polypeptide(L)'
;MLDRKVVARIGVPLVFCLAFFGVQGWLVAGGKSEAVSQTFIADGRGSTPQDLIAQVTKAQVNPQVLYNRSWKLIKDQYYDQKFHGQNWNRWEHHYDGKLKTSDESHKAIETMLYSLADPYTRFLDKEAFTEEKDQIEAHLFGVGMQ
;
A
#
# COMPACT_ATOMS: atom_id res chain seq x y z
N MET A 1 -53.90 -26.72 -23.81
CA MET A 1 -53.28 -26.34 -25.09
C MET A 1 -52.05 -25.51 -24.76
N LEU A 2 -50.91 -26.17 -24.53
CA LEU A 2 -49.63 -25.55 -24.19
C LEU A 2 -48.57 -26.18 -25.09
N ASP A 3 -48.16 -25.42 -26.10
CA ASP A 3 -47.03 -25.74 -26.98
C ASP A 3 -45.87 -24.85 -26.56
N ARG A 4 -44.79 -25.46 -26.05
CA ARG A 4 -43.44 -24.89 -26.09
C ARG A 4 -42.43 -26.02 -25.99
N LYS A 5 -42.04 -26.55 -27.16
CA LYS A 5 -40.93 -27.50 -27.26
C LYS A 5 -39.62 -26.81 -26.89
N VAL A 6 -39.06 -27.20 -25.76
CA VAL A 6 -37.70 -26.86 -25.32
C VAL A 6 -36.73 -27.74 -26.10
N VAL A 7 -35.93 -27.14 -26.98
CA VAL A 7 -34.81 -27.83 -27.64
C VAL A 7 -33.58 -27.71 -26.74
N ALA A 8 -33.29 -28.79 -26.02
CA ALA A 8 -32.03 -29.00 -25.35
C ALA A 8 -30.91 -29.17 -26.41
N ARG A 9 -29.81 -28.44 -26.26
CA ARG A 9 -28.54 -28.78 -26.91
C ARG A 9 -27.48 -28.92 -25.82
N ILE A 10 -27.12 -30.19 -25.66
CA ILE A 10 -26.16 -30.81 -24.77
C ILE A 10 -24.75 -30.25 -25.04
N GLY A 11 -23.98 -30.15 -23.96
CA GLY A 11 -22.67 -29.52 -23.93
C GLY A 11 -21.60 -30.20 -24.75
N VAL A 12 -20.54 -29.43 -24.99
CA VAL A 12 -19.23 -29.91 -25.40
C VAL A 12 -18.19 -29.15 -24.56
N PRO A 13 -17.15 -29.83 -24.05
CA PRO A 13 -16.71 -29.71 -22.67
C PRO A 13 -15.32 -29.06 -22.55
N LEU A 14 -15.03 -28.50 -21.37
CA LEU A 14 -13.91 -28.87 -20.48
C LEU A 14 -12.64 -29.51 -21.11
N VAL A 15 -12.17 -29.01 -22.25
CA VAL A 15 -10.92 -29.44 -22.95
C VAL A 15 -10.06 -28.22 -23.32
N PHE A 16 -10.44 -27.01 -22.90
CA PHE A 16 -9.65 -25.80 -23.11
C PHE A 16 -8.66 -25.49 -21.97
N CYS A 17 -8.54 -26.36 -20.96
CA CYS A 17 -7.69 -26.17 -19.78
C CYS A 17 -6.33 -26.91 -19.80
N LEU A 18 -5.95 -27.64 -20.86
CA LEU A 18 -4.68 -28.39 -20.89
C LEU A 18 -3.85 -28.11 -22.16
N ALA A 19 -3.75 -26.85 -22.58
CA ALA A 19 -2.87 -26.44 -23.68
C ALA A 19 -2.16 -25.10 -23.46
N PHE A 20 -1.84 -24.72 -22.21
CA PHE A 20 -1.04 -23.52 -21.91
C PHE A 20 0.11 -23.70 -20.92
N PHE A 21 0.33 -24.90 -20.36
CA PHE A 21 1.41 -25.19 -19.39
C PHE A 21 2.58 -26.02 -19.98
N GLY A 22 2.78 -26.01 -21.30
CA GLY A 22 3.70 -26.96 -21.97
C GLY A 22 4.92 -26.39 -22.70
N VAL A 23 5.14 -25.05 -22.77
CA VAL A 23 6.19 -24.47 -23.65
C VAL A 23 6.85 -23.21 -23.05
N GLN A 24 7.43 -23.31 -21.86
CA GLN A 24 8.46 -22.37 -21.37
C GLN A 24 9.63 -23.08 -20.66
N GLY A 25 9.64 -24.42 -20.65
CA GLY A 25 10.65 -25.24 -19.97
C GLY A 25 11.75 -25.76 -20.90
N TRP A 26 12.35 -24.90 -21.73
CA TRP A 26 13.59 -25.22 -22.47
C TRP A 26 14.09 -23.97 -23.20
N LEU A 27 14.82 -23.06 -22.52
CA LEU A 27 15.81 -22.19 -23.20
C LEU A 27 16.75 -21.35 -22.30
N VAL A 28 17.17 -21.77 -21.11
CA VAL A 28 18.34 -21.14 -20.46
C VAL A 28 19.21 -22.19 -19.79
N ALA A 29 19.82 -23.03 -20.62
CA ALA A 29 21.02 -23.81 -20.27
C ALA A 29 22.18 -23.20 -21.06
N GLY A 30 23.10 -22.53 -20.36
CA GLY A 30 24.32 -22.01 -20.98
C GLY A 30 24.81 -20.70 -20.36
N GLY A 31 25.40 -20.76 -19.16
CA GLY A 31 26.08 -19.63 -18.55
C GLY A 31 26.91 -20.08 -17.37
N LYS A 32 28.23 -19.92 -17.48
CA LYS A 32 29.27 -20.52 -16.66
C LYS A 32 29.16 -20.14 -15.17
N SER A 33 29.44 -21.12 -14.33
CA SER A 33 29.74 -20.99 -12.91
C SER A 33 31.03 -20.19 -12.72
N GLU A 34 30.92 -19.00 -12.12
CA GLU A 34 32.06 -18.26 -11.59
C GLU A 34 32.02 -18.33 -10.06
N ALA A 35 33.12 -18.83 -9.50
CA ALA A 35 33.32 -19.08 -8.08
C ALA A 35 33.40 -17.76 -7.30
N VAL A 36 32.51 -17.60 -6.32
CA VAL A 36 32.60 -16.56 -5.29
C VAL A 36 33.68 -16.97 -4.29
N SER A 37 34.86 -16.37 -4.42
CA SER A 37 35.85 -16.29 -3.34
C SER A 37 35.78 -14.89 -2.75
N GLN A 38 34.93 -14.68 -1.76
CA GLN A 38 35.07 -13.52 -0.87
C GLN A 38 35.80 -13.98 0.39
N THR A 39 37.10 -13.72 0.42
CA THR A 39 37.96 -13.82 1.59
C THR A 39 37.43 -12.91 2.69
N PHE A 40 36.93 -13.53 3.75
CA PHE A 40 36.55 -12.87 4.99
C PHE A 40 37.83 -12.43 5.73
N ILE A 41 38.23 -11.18 5.54
CA ILE A 41 39.27 -10.56 6.36
C ILE A 41 38.59 -10.08 7.65
N ALA A 42 38.91 -10.75 8.75
CA ALA A 42 38.56 -10.32 10.09
C ALA A 42 39.51 -9.17 10.50
N ASP A 43 39.00 -7.94 10.52
CA ASP A 43 39.55 -6.89 11.40
C ASP A 43 38.39 -6.12 12.05
N GLY A 44 38.49 -5.99 13.37
CA GLY A 44 37.47 -5.46 14.24
C GLY A 44 37.56 -3.94 14.33
N ARG A 45 36.64 -3.25 13.65
CA ARG A 45 36.14 -1.93 14.06
C ARG A 45 34.74 -1.75 13.50
N GLY A 46 33.75 -2.18 14.29
CA GLY A 46 32.32 -2.05 13.95
C GLY A 46 31.87 -0.59 13.98
N SER A 47 31.96 0.09 12.84
CA SER A 47 31.03 1.15 12.48
C SER A 47 30.03 0.53 11.52
N THR A 48 28.86 0.19 12.05
CA THR A 48 27.71 -0.37 11.34
C THR A 48 27.41 0.47 10.09
N PRO A 49 27.38 -0.12 8.87
CA PRO A 49 26.91 0.56 7.66
C PRO A 49 25.40 0.90 7.67
N GLN A 50 24.70 0.60 8.77
CA GLN A 50 23.23 0.63 8.85
C GLN A 50 22.64 2.04 8.80
N ASP A 51 23.35 3.06 9.28
CA ASP A 51 22.84 4.44 9.31
C ASP A 51 22.88 5.14 7.94
N LEU A 52 23.82 4.75 7.08
CA LEU A 52 23.97 5.34 5.74
C LEU A 52 22.97 4.76 4.74
N ILE A 53 22.49 3.54 4.97
CA ILE A 53 21.54 2.84 4.08
C ILE A 53 20.09 3.20 4.44
N ALA A 54 19.82 3.57 5.70
CA ALA A 54 18.48 3.98 6.15
C ALA A 54 17.94 5.22 5.43
N GLN A 55 18.81 6.09 4.90
CA GLN A 55 18.41 7.28 4.13
C GLN A 55 18.07 6.99 2.66
N VAL A 56 18.45 5.84 2.11
CA VAL A 56 18.56 5.69 0.64
C VAL A 56 17.23 5.38 -0.05
N THR A 57 16.16 5.05 0.66
CA THR A 57 14.86 4.89 -0.02
C THR A 57 13.66 5.20 0.89
N LYS A 58 13.36 6.50 1.10
CA LYS A 58 11.96 6.89 1.32
C LYS A 58 11.19 6.34 0.13
N ALA A 59 10.40 5.28 0.30
CA ALA A 59 9.55 4.73 -0.74
C ALA A 59 8.70 5.89 -1.30
N GLN A 60 9.05 6.35 -2.50
CA GLN A 60 8.41 7.50 -3.12
C GLN A 60 7.06 7.03 -3.66
N VAL A 61 6.02 7.21 -2.85
CA VAL A 61 4.64 7.07 -3.31
C VAL A 61 4.32 8.30 -4.15
N ASN A 62 3.67 8.09 -5.30
CA ASN A 62 3.20 9.20 -6.13
C ASN A 62 2.26 10.10 -5.26
N PRO A 63 2.52 11.41 -5.14
CA PRO A 63 1.76 12.31 -4.27
C PRO A 63 0.26 12.31 -4.55
N GLN A 64 -0.12 12.27 -5.83
CA GLN A 64 -1.53 12.21 -6.24
C GLN A 64 -2.17 10.88 -5.83
N VAL A 65 -1.44 9.77 -6.01
CA VAL A 65 -1.95 8.45 -5.62
C VAL A 65 -2.16 8.37 -4.11
N LEU A 66 -1.26 8.97 -3.30
CA LEU A 66 -1.42 9.04 -1.85
C LEU A 66 -2.69 9.81 -1.48
N TYR A 67 -2.90 10.99 -2.06
CA TYR A 67 -4.10 11.80 -1.82
C TYR A 67 -5.39 11.03 -2.18
N ASN A 68 -5.44 10.45 -3.38
CA ASN A 68 -6.62 9.74 -3.86
C ASN A 68 -6.97 8.53 -2.98
N ARG A 69 -5.95 7.79 -2.51
CA ARG A 69 -6.14 6.67 -1.58
C ARG A 69 -6.68 7.14 -0.24
N SER A 70 -6.11 8.20 0.33
CA SER A 70 -6.59 8.77 1.59
C SER A 70 -8.03 9.26 1.48
N TRP A 71 -8.37 9.99 0.41
CA TRP A 71 -9.74 10.43 0.15
C TRP A 71 -10.73 9.26 0.09
N LYS A 72 -10.37 8.19 -0.63
CA LYS A 72 -11.20 6.99 -0.74
C LYS A 72 -11.36 6.28 0.61
N LEU A 73 -10.26 6.13 1.36
CA LEU A 73 -10.28 5.51 2.68
C LEU A 73 -11.20 6.27 3.64
N ILE A 74 -11.09 7.60 3.68
CA ILE A 74 -11.95 8.44 4.53
C ILE A 74 -13.41 8.31 4.09
N LYS A 75 -13.68 8.37 2.78
CA LYS A 75 -15.05 8.18 2.25
C LYS A 75 -15.67 6.86 2.70
N ASP A 76 -14.90 5.78 2.64
CA ASP A 76 -15.38 4.42 2.90
C ASP A 76 -15.42 4.05 4.40
N GLN A 77 -14.60 4.70 5.25
CA GLN A 77 -14.38 4.30 6.64
C GLN A 77 -14.75 5.36 7.68
N TYR A 78 -14.98 6.62 7.28
CA TYR A 78 -15.30 7.67 8.24
C TYR A 78 -16.66 7.43 8.93
N TYR A 79 -16.71 7.72 10.23
CA TYR A 79 -17.86 7.33 11.06
C TYR A 79 -19.14 8.12 10.72
N ASP A 80 -19.02 9.41 10.41
CA ASP A 80 -20.13 10.28 10.02
C ASP A 80 -20.16 10.51 8.52
N GLN A 81 -21.06 9.81 7.84
CA GLN A 81 -21.27 9.91 6.39
C GLN A 81 -21.87 11.25 5.94
N LYS A 82 -22.21 12.16 6.86
CA LYS A 82 -22.55 13.55 6.53
C LYS A 82 -21.33 14.45 6.39
N PHE A 83 -20.14 14.00 6.82
CA PHE A 83 -18.88 14.73 6.74
C PHE A 83 -18.99 16.17 7.26
N HIS A 84 -19.67 16.38 8.39
CA HIS A 84 -19.95 17.71 8.94
C HIS A 84 -20.85 18.59 8.01
N GLY A 85 -21.76 17.97 7.27
CA GLY A 85 -22.70 18.66 6.39
C GLY A 85 -22.12 19.10 5.05
N GLN A 86 -20.92 18.66 4.69
CA GLN A 86 -20.26 19.04 3.44
C GLN A 86 -20.43 18.00 2.32
N ASN A 87 -20.34 18.43 1.06
CA ASN A 87 -20.29 17.51 -0.07
C ASN A 87 -18.86 16.94 -0.23
N TRP A 88 -18.65 15.72 0.25
CA TRP A 88 -17.34 15.05 0.23
C TRP A 88 -16.76 14.80 -1.16
N ASN A 89 -17.61 14.65 -2.18
CA ASN A 89 -17.14 14.42 -3.56
C ASN A 89 -16.39 15.64 -4.13
N ARG A 90 -16.55 16.84 -3.55
CA ARG A 90 -15.76 18.03 -3.93
C ARG A 90 -14.26 17.80 -3.77
N TRP A 91 -13.86 17.01 -2.77
CA TRP A 91 -12.45 16.78 -2.46
C TRP A 91 -11.76 15.88 -3.50
N GLU A 92 -12.48 14.96 -4.14
CA GLU A 92 -11.92 13.97 -5.07
C GLU A 92 -10.98 14.58 -6.12
N HIS A 93 -11.42 15.67 -6.75
CA HIS A 93 -10.69 16.36 -7.83
C HIS A 93 -10.07 17.69 -7.39
N HIS A 94 -10.11 18.02 -6.10
CA HIS A 94 -9.71 19.36 -5.62
C HIS A 94 -8.23 19.65 -5.88
N TYR A 95 -7.39 18.61 -5.83
CA TYR A 95 -5.93 18.70 -5.94
C TYR A 95 -5.35 18.06 -7.21
N ASP A 96 -6.18 17.72 -8.19
CA ASP A 96 -5.74 17.07 -9.42
C ASP A 96 -4.67 17.90 -10.16
N GLY A 97 -3.51 17.28 -10.35
CA GLY A 97 -2.36 17.89 -11.04
C GLY A 97 -1.65 19.00 -10.25
N LYS A 98 -2.06 19.25 -9.00
CA LYS A 98 -1.44 20.28 -8.13
C LYS A 98 -0.35 19.72 -7.23
N LEU A 99 -0.36 18.42 -6.95
CA LEU A 99 0.56 17.77 -6.03
C LEU A 99 1.81 17.26 -6.75
N LYS A 100 2.97 17.84 -6.43
CA LYS A 100 4.27 17.50 -7.01
C LYS A 100 5.19 16.80 -6.02
N THR A 101 5.03 17.08 -4.73
CA THR A 101 5.89 16.51 -3.66
C THR A 101 5.07 15.75 -2.62
N SER A 102 5.73 14.88 -1.85
CA SER A 102 5.07 14.15 -0.75
C SER A 102 4.57 15.10 0.34
N ASP A 103 5.29 16.19 0.60
CA ASP A 103 4.90 17.15 1.64
C ASP A 103 3.63 17.92 1.23
N GLU A 104 3.47 18.20 -0.07
CA GLU A 104 2.24 18.81 -0.60
C GLU A 104 1.04 17.87 -0.45
N SER A 105 1.20 16.56 -0.70
CA SER A 105 0.10 15.61 -0.51
C SER A 105 -0.25 15.44 0.97
N HIS A 106 0.72 15.44 1.88
CA HIS A 106 0.45 15.40 3.32
C HIS A 106 -0.38 16.62 3.75
N LYS A 107 0.04 17.83 3.37
CA LYS A 107 -0.71 19.07 3.67
C LYS A 107 -2.10 19.09 3.03
N ALA A 108 -2.25 18.56 1.83
CA ALA A 108 -3.55 18.44 1.17
C ALA A 108 -4.50 17.49 1.92
N ILE A 109 -3.97 16.36 2.41
CA ILE A 109 -4.73 15.42 3.24
C ILE A 109 -5.11 16.06 4.58
N GLU A 110 -4.18 16.73 5.25
CA GLU A 110 -4.45 17.46 6.49
C GLU A 110 -5.53 18.53 6.31
N THR A 111 -5.45 19.29 5.21
CA THR A 111 -6.48 20.32 4.88
C THR A 111 -7.86 19.68 4.68
N MET A 112 -7.90 18.54 3.99
CA MET A 112 -9.14 17.78 3.80
C MET A 112 -9.68 17.24 5.13
N LEU A 113 -8.83 16.73 6.02
CA LEU A 113 -9.24 16.26 7.35
C LEU A 113 -9.70 17.40 8.25
N TYR A 114 -9.04 18.55 8.21
CA TYR A 114 -9.43 19.73 8.98
C TYR A 114 -10.85 20.20 8.66
N SER A 115 -11.31 20.00 7.42
CA SER A 115 -12.69 20.30 7.02
C SER A 115 -13.76 19.49 7.77
N LEU A 116 -13.39 18.33 8.32
CA LEU A 116 -14.29 17.48 9.11
C LEU A 116 -14.54 18.05 10.52
N ALA A 117 -13.70 18.99 10.98
CA ALA A 117 -13.73 19.54 12.34
C ALA A 117 -13.74 18.45 13.44
N ASP A 118 -13.03 17.35 13.21
CA ASP A 118 -12.97 16.20 14.10
C ASP A 118 -11.56 16.06 14.72
N PRO A 119 -11.41 16.23 16.04
CA PRO A 119 -10.10 16.15 16.71
C PRO A 119 -9.51 14.73 16.74
N TYR A 120 -10.30 13.70 16.48
CA TYR A 120 -9.86 12.30 16.55
C TYR A 120 -9.42 11.75 15.19
N THR A 121 -9.64 12.48 14.10
CA THR A 121 -9.24 12.06 12.76
C THR A 121 -8.01 12.85 12.31
N ARG A 122 -6.86 12.18 12.25
CA ARG A 122 -5.59 12.79 11.81
C ARG A 122 -4.86 11.92 10.79
N PHE A 123 -4.01 12.58 10.00
CA PHE A 123 -3.05 11.91 9.13
C PHE A 123 -1.71 11.79 9.87
N LEU A 124 -1.05 10.64 9.74
CA LEU A 124 0.27 10.40 10.31
C LEU A 124 1.22 10.06 9.17
N ASP A 125 2.37 10.71 9.14
CA ASP A 125 3.48 10.26 8.31
C ASP A 125 4.10 8.98 8.88
N LYS A 126 5.06 8.40 8.16
CA LYS A 126 5.64 7.11 8.52
C LYS A 126 6.36 7.17 9.86
N GLU A 127 7.09 8.24 10.09
CA GLU A 127 7.88 8.48 11.29
C GLU A 127 6.96 8.66 12.50
N ALA A 128 5.96 9.55 12.40
CA ALA A 128 4.96 9.79 13.45
C ALA A 128 4.12 8.55 13.75
N PHE A 129 3.73 7.78 12.72
CA PHE A 129 3.03 6.51 12.91
C PHE A 129 3.88 5.49 13.67
N THR A 130 5.18 5.42 13.36
CA THR A 130 6.10 4.48 14.04
C THR A 130 6.28 4.87 15.50
N GLU A 131 6.49 6.16 15.79
CA GLU A 131 6.60 6.66 17.16
C GLU A 131 5.33 6.40 17.97
N GLU A 132 4.16 6.71 17.43
CA GLU A 132 2.89 6.46 18.11
C GLU A 132 2.67 4.96 18.38
N LYS A 133 2.96 4.12 17.39
CA LYS A 133 2.87 2.67 17.55
C LYS A 133 3.78 2.17 18.67
N ASP A 134 5.03 2.63 18.72
CA ASP A 134 6.01 2.21 19.71
C ASP A 134 5.62 2.68 21.13
N GLN A 135 5.05 3.88 21.26
CA GLN A 135 4.50 4.38 22.53
C GLN A 135 3.31 3.53 23.01
N ILE A 136 2.39 3.16 22.10
CA ILE A 136 1.24 2.29 22.42
C ILE A 136 1.72 0.90 22.87
N GLU A 137 2.66 0.32 22.14
CA GLU A 137 3.26 -0.98 22.48
C GLU A 137 3.95 -0.91 23.85
N ALA A 138 4.78 0.10 24.09
CA ALA A 138 5.45 0.28 25.38
C ALA A 138 4.46 0.44 26.55
N HIS A 139 3.38 1.21 26.36
CA HIS A 139 2.33 1.33 27.38
C HIS A 139 1.62 -0.01 27.63
N LEU A 140 1.38 -0.81 26.60
CA LEU A 140 0.76 -2.14 26.74
C LEU A 140 1.65 -3.13 27.52
N PHE A 141 2.98 -3.03 27.38
CA PHE A 141 3.92 -3.83 28.17
C PHE A 141 4.18 -3.26 29.59
N GLY A 142 3.95 -1.96 29.80
CA GLY A 142 4.31 -1.22 31.03
C GLY A 142 3.22 -1.14 32.10
N VAL A 143 1.98 -1.55 31.81
CA VAL A 143 0.91 -1.65 32.83
C VAL A 143 0.91 -3.08 33.40
N GLY A 144 1.97 -3.40 34.16
CA GLY A 144 2.21 -4.73 34.71
C GLY A 144 2.57 -4.71 36.20
N MET A 145 1.56 -4.99 37.02
CA MET A 145 1.58 -5.61 38.35
C MET A 145 2.40 -4.94 39.47
N GLN A 146 1.70 -4.30 40.41
CA GLN A 146 2.13 -4.22 41.80
C GLN A 146 1.25 -5.15 42.64
#